data_AF-A0A3S5YJE8-F1
#
_entry.id   AF-A0A3S5YJE8-F1
#
_cell.length_a   1.000
_cell.length_b   1.000
_cell.length_c   1.000
_cell.angle_alpha   90.00
_cell.angle_beta   90.00
_cell.angle_gamma   90.00
#
_symmetry.space_group_name_H-M   'P 1'
#
loop_
_entity.id
_entity.type
_entity.pdbx_description
1 polymer ?
#
loop_
_entity_poly.entity_id
_entity_poly.type
_entity_poly.pdbx_seq_one_letter_code
_entity_poly.pdbx_strand_id
1 'polypeptide(L)'
;MSQLARDVKTELDNRDEKIQATLNMLHDSINKLGEAIKKDEEYAQETRRQLDDIRSRLNGIMTQKSVTESSSTPHPAKKKTSSVLNGMKIMSMETGMAWIRWQGSTWAVREGQTLGNVVIQRIDPTTRTIITSAGTLR
;
A
#
# COMPACT_ATOMS: atom_id res chain seq x y z
N MET A 1 -18.26 -25.22 66.29
CA MET A 1 -18.10 -25.29 64.82
C MET A 1 -17.05 -26.33 64.47
N SER A 2 -17.42 -27.34 63.67
CA SER A 2 -16.57 -28.46 63.23
C SER A 2 -15.42 -28.00 62.33
N GLN A 3 -14.29 -28.70 62.36
CA GLN A 3 -13.09 -28.37 61.56
C GLN A 3 -13.40 -28.26 60.05
N LEU A 4 -14.21 -29.19 59.53
CA LEU A 4 -14.67 -29.20 58.14
C LEU A 4 -15.33 -27.88 57.71
N ALA A 5 -16.11 -27.23 58.59
CA ALA A 5 -16.78 -25.99 58.25
C ALA A 5 -15.80 -24.81 58.12
N ARG A 6 -14.67 -24.85 58.84
CA ARG A 6 -13.61 -23.83 58.73
C ARG A 6 -12.82 -24.04 57.44
N ASP A 7 -12.46 -25.28 57.13
CA ASP A 7 -11.71 -25.63 55.93
C ASP A 7 -12.51 -25.26 54.66
N VAL A 8 -13.82 -25.54 54.63
CA VAL A 8 -14.71 -25.13 53.52
C VAL A 8 -14.77 -23.62 53.38
N LYS A 9 -14.85 -22.87 54.48
CA LYS A 9 -14.86 -21.40 54.44
C LYS A 9 -13.56 -20.86 53.86
N THR A 10 -12.41 -21.36 54.32
CA THR A 10 -11.09 -20.95 53.82
C THR A 10 -10.93 -21.27 52.33
N GLU A 11 -11.40 -22.43 51.88
CA GLU A 11 -11.38 -22.79 50.46
C GLU A 11 -12.30 -21.89 49.62
N LEU A 12 -13.47 -21.50 50.14
CA LEU A 12 -14.37 -20.57 49.46
C LEU A 12 -13.72 -19.18 49.33
N ASP A 13 -13.17 -18.67 50.43
CA ASP A 13 -12.51 -17.36 50.47
C ASP A 13 -11.33 -17.32 49.48
N ASN A 14 -10.52 -18.39 49.41
CA ASN A 14 -9.41 -18.51 48.46
C ASN A 14 -9.89 -18.56 46.99
N ARG A 15 -11.02 -19.23 46.72
CA ARG A 15 -11.62 -19.25 45.38
C ARG A 15 -12.14 -17.89 44.98
N ASP A 16 -12.80 -17.19 45.89
CA ASP A 16 -13.32 -15.85 45.64
C ASP A 16 -12.19 -14.86 45.35
N GLU A 17 -11.09 -14.92 46.13
CA GLU A 17 -9.88 -14.12 45.86
C GLU A 17 -9.30 -14.41 44.48
N LYS A 18 -9.19 -15.69 44.10
CA LYS A 18 -8.67 -16.08 42.78
C LYS A 18 -9.59 -15.61 41.66
N ILE A 19 -10.92 -15.72 41.82
CA ILE A 19 -11.89 -15.24 40.85
C ILE A 19 -11.75 -13.73 40.68
N GLN A 20 -11.69 -12.96 41.77
CA GLN A 20 -11.51 -11.51 41.72
C GLN A 20 -10.20 -11.13 41.02
N ALA A 21 -9.09 -11.82 41.31
CA ALA A 21 -7.82 -11.60 40.64
C ALA A 21 -7.93 -11.83 39.12
N THR A 22 -8.61 -12.91 38.70
CA THR A 22 -8.81 -13.17 37.26
C THR A 22 -9.72 -12.14 36.59
N LEU A 23 -10.77 -11.66 37.28
CA LEU A 23 -11.66 -10.62 36.75
C LEU A 23 -10.91 -9.31 36.58
N ASN A 24 -10.06 -8.93 37.53
CA ASN A 24 -9.24 -7.73 37.43
C ASN A 24 -8.27 -7.82 36.24
N MET A 25 -7.58 -8.96 36.08
CA MET A 25 -6.69 -9.16 34.92
C MET A 25 -7.44 -9.10 33.57
N LEU A 26 -8.64 -9.68 33.50
CA LEU A 26 -9.47 -9.60 32.29
C LEU A 26 -9.92 -8.17 32.01
N HIS A 27 -10.33 -7.43 33.03
CA HIS A 27 -10.72 -6.03 32.91
C HIS A 27 -9.56 -5.17 32.38
N ASP A 28 -8.36 -5.33 32.95
CA ASP A 28 -7.16 -4.61 32.50
C ASP A 28 -6.80 -4.96 31.05
N SER A 29 -6.93 -6.24 30.68
CA SER A 29 -6.69 -6.70 29.33
C SER A 29 -7.69 -6.11 28.34
N ILE A 30 -8.98 -6.06 28.70
CA ILE A 30 -10.04 -5.45 27.88
C ILE A 30 -9.77 -3.96 27.70
N ASN A 31 -9.39 -3.24 28.76
CA ASN A 31 -9.07 -1.82 28.67
C ASN A 31 -7.87 -1.56 27.75
N LYS A 32 -6.81 -2.35 27.89
CA LYS A 32 -5.62 -2.24 27.03
C LYS A 32 -5.95 -2.54 25.56
N LEU A 33 -6.81 -3.53 25.29
CA LEU A 33 -7.30 -3.81 23.95
C LEU A 33 -8.15 -2.66 23.41
N GLY A 34 -9.00 -2.05 24.23
CA GLY A 34 -9.79 -0.88 23.86
C GLY A 34 -8.92 0.32 23.46
N GLU A 35 -7.86 0.58 24.23
CA GLU A 35 -6.88 1.62 23.89
C GLU A 35 -6.14 1.31 22.58
N ALA A 36 -5.73 0.05 22.37
CA ALA A 36 -5.08 -0.37 21.13
C ALA A 36 -6.00 -0.21 19.91
N ILE A 37 -7.27 -0.62 20.02
CA ILE A 37 -8.27 -0.45 18.95
C ILE A 37 -8.47 1.04 18.62
N LYS A 38 -8.56 1.90 19.64
CA LYS A 38 -8.69 3.35 19.43
C LYS A 38 -7.49 3.92 18.68
N LYS A 39 -6.28 3.51 19.05
CA LYS A 39 -5.05 3.92 18.38
C LYS A 39 -5.00 3.44 16.93
N ASP A 40 -5.41 2.20 16.67
CA ASP A 40 -5.46 1.63 15.33
C ASP A 40 -6.49 2.35 14.45
N GLU A 41 -7.65 2.71 15.01
CA GLU A 41 -8.68 3.51 14.34
C GLU A 41 -8.15 4.91 13.98
N GLU A 42 -7.47 5.59 14.91
CA GLU A 42 -6.83 6.89 14.64
C GLU A 42 -5.79 6.79 13.52
N TYR A 43 -4.97 5.74 13.50
CA TYR A 43 -3.99 5.49 12.45
C TYR A 43 -4.66 5.21 11.08
N ALA A 44 -5.73 4.42 11.08
CA ALA A 44 -6.50 4.14 9.86
C ALA A 44 -7.13 5.42 9.29
N GLN A 45 -7.68 6.29 10.15
CA GLN A 45 -8.23 7.58 9.73
C GLN A 45 -7.15 8.51 9.18
N GLU A 46 -5.99 8.58 9.81
CA GLU A 46 -4.87 9.39 9.33
C GLU A 46 -4.38 8.92 7.96
N THR A 47 -4.25 7.60 7.78
CA THR A 47 -3.86 7.01 6.49
C THR A 47 -4.87 7.35 5.39
N ARG A 48 -6.18 7.33 5.71
CA ARG A 48 -7.23 7.76 4.76
C ARG A 48 -7.11 9.24 4.40
N ARG A 49 -6.87 10.12 5.37
CA ARG A 49 -6.67 11.55 5.13
C ARG A 49 -5.46 11.81 4.22
N GLN A 50 -4.36 11.11 4.44
CA GLN A 50 -3.17 11.23 3.61
C GLN A 50 -3.44 10.77 2.17
N LEU A 51 -4.19 9.69 1.97
CA LEU A 51 -4.62 9.25 0.64
C LEU A 51 -5.50 10.30 -0.06
N ASP A 52 -6.42 10.92 0.66
CA ASP A 52 -7.29 11.97 0.11
C ASP A 52 -6.50 13.24 -0.24
N ASP A 53 -5.51 13.63 0.56
CA ASP A 53 -4.60 14.74 0.26
C ASP A 53 -3.75 14.44 -0.99
N ILE A 54 -3.13 13.26 -1.06
CA ILE A 54 -2.35 12.82 -2.24
C ILE A 54 -3.23 12.82 -3.49
N ARG A 55 -4.46 12.29 -3.39
CA ARG A 55 -5.43 12.27 -4.49
C ARG A 55 -5.80 13.69 -4.95
N SER A 56 -5.99 14.60 -4.00
CA SER A 56 -6.30 16.01 -4.29
C SER A 56 -5.15 16.72 -4.99
N ARG A 57 -3.91 16.51 -4.52
CA ARG A 57 -2.70 17.03 -5.16
C ARG A 57 -2.52 16.48 -6.58
N LEU A 58 -2.74 15.19 -6.78
CA LEU A 58 -2.67 14.55 -8.09
C LEU A 58 -3.68 15.17 -9.07
N ASN A 59 -4.92 15.39 -8.63
CA ASN A 59 -5.95 16.06 -9.43
C ASN A 59 -5.54 17.51 -9.79
N GLY A 60 -4.95 18.25 -8.85
CA GLY A 60 -4.40 19.58 -9.11
C GLY A 60 -3.32 19.58 -10.18
N ILE A 61 -2.36 18.65 -10.09
CA ILE A 61 -1.27 18.51 -11.07
C ILE A 61 -1.81 18.12 -12.46
N MET A 62 -2.75 17.18 -12.53
CA MET A 62 -3.39 16.77 -13.79
C MET A 62 -4.11 17.94 -14.47
N THR A 63 -4.81 18.77 -13.69
CA THR A 63 -5.51 19.96 -14.20
C THR A 63 -4.52 21.02 -14.71
N GLN A 64 -3.40 21.20 -14.01
CA GLN A 64 -2.36 22.15 -14.40
C GLN A 64 -1.62 21.71 -15.68
N LYS A 65 -1.37 20.41 -15.86
CA LYS A 65 -0.71 19.87 -17.06
C LYS A 65 -1.56 20.03 -18.33
N SER A 66 -2.88 20.06 -18.21
CA SER A 66 -3.79 20.25 -19.36
C SER A 66 -3.73 21.65 -19.99
N VAL A 67 -3.15 22.65 -19.32
CA VAL A 67 -3.09 24.03 -19.83
C VAL A 67 -1.82 24.29 -20.66
N THR A 68 -0.79 23.43 -20.57
CA THR A 68 0.53 23.70 -21.18
C THR A 68 0.80 22.97 -22.50
N GLU A 69 -0.04 22.04 -22.95
CA GLU A 69 0.21 21.24 -24.18
C GLU A 69 -0.42 21.80 -25.48
N SER A 70 -0.99 23.00 -25.47
CA SER A 70 -1.52 23.66 -26.68
C SER A 70 -0.47 24.53 -27.38
N SER A 71 0.63 23.94 -27.88
CA SER A 71 1.38 24.50 -29.02
C SER A 71 2.45 23.52 -29.54
N SER A 72 2.18 22.89 -30.68
CA SER A 72 3.14 22.84 -31.80
C SER A 72 2.55 22.07 -33.00
N THR A 73 2.77 22.68 -34.16
CA THR A 73 2.29 22.37 -35.51
C THR A 73 2.94 21.14 -36.15
N PRO A 74 2.35 20.59 -37.23
CA PRO A 74 2.67 19.26 -37.76
C PRO A 74 3.76 19.26 -38.84
N HIS A 75 4.67 18.27 -38.80
CA HIS A 75 5.60 17.95 -39.90
C HIS A 75 5.65 16.43 -40.19
N PRO A 76 5.97 16.03 -41.44
CA PRO A 76 5.39 14.84 -42.06
C PRO A 76 6.19 13.54 -41.91
N ALA A 77 5.49 12.47 -42.26
CA ALA A 77 5.76 11.05 -42.00
C ALA A 77 7.10 10.49 -42.49
N LYS A 78 7.71 9.64 -41.66
CA LYS A 78 8.47 8.46 -42.12
C LYS A 78 8.03 7.22 -41.35
N LYS A 79 7.55 6.25 -42.12
CA LYS A 79 7.07 4.92 -41.73
C LYS A 79 8.03 4.24 -40.74
N LYS A 80 7.58 4.03 -39.51
CA LYS A 80 8.17 3.07 -38.57
C LYS A 80 7.01 2.32 -37.94
N THR A 81 7.08 0.99 -38.00
CA THR A 81 6.25 0.06 -37.23
C THR A 81 6.00 0.66 -35.84
N SER A 82 4.77 1.09 -35.57
CA SER A 82 4.39 1.71 -34.30
C SER A 82 4.49 0.64 -33.22
N SER A 83 5.70 0.47 -32.68
CA SER A 83 5.92 -0.41 -31.55
C SER A 83 5.02 0.08 -30.43
N VAL A 84 4.24 -0.81 -29.83
CA VAL A 84 3.36 -0.49 -28.69
C VAL A 84 4.14 0.19 -27.55
N LEU A 85 5.46 -0.02 -27.53
CA LEU A 85 6.44 0.56 -26.60
C LEU A 85 6.84 2.01 -26.95
N ASN A 86 6.36 2.57 -28.07
CA ASN A 86 6.78 3.90 -28.53
C ASN A 86 6.29 4.97 -27.54
N GLY A 87 7.24 5.71 -26.97
CA GLY A 87 6.98 6.70 -25.92
C GLY A 87 7.05 6.17 -24.48
N MET A 88 7.33 4.88 -24.28
CA MET A 88 7.72 4.36 -22.95
C MET A 88 9.19 4.70 -22.69
N LYS A 89 9.52 5.22 -21.52
CA LYS A 89 10.91 5.51 -21.11
C LYS A 89 11.15 5.06 -19.68
N ILE A 90 12.23 4.33 -19.45
CA ILE A 90 12.65 3.90 -18.12
C ILE A 90 13.21 5.10 -17.34
N MET A 91 12.57 5.49 -16.25
CA MET A 91 13.03 6.58 -15.38
C MET A 91 13.94 6.08 -14.27
N SER A 92 13.46 5.11 -13.50
CA SER A 92 14.19 4.50 -12.39
C SER A 92 13.86 3.02 -12.32
N MET A 93 14.81 2.22 -11.83
CA MET A 93 14.63 0.80 -11.57
C MET A 93 15.16 0.53 -10.17
N GLU A 94 14.30 -0.01 -9.33
CA GLU A 94 14.60 -0.37 -7.95
C GLU A 94 14.19 -1.83 -7.78
N THR A 95 15.02 -2.65 -7.14
CA THR A 95 14.91 -4.12 -7.06
C THR A 95 13.49 -4.69 -7.27
N GLY A 96 13.18 -5.15 -8.49
CA GLY A 96 11.90 -5.75 -8.88
C GLY A 96 10.76 -4.79 -9.29
N MET A 97 11.01 -3.48 -9.32
CA MET A 97 10.12 -2.41 -9.74
C MET A 97 10.77 -1.51 -10.79
N ALA A 98 10.01 -1.19 -11.83
CA ALA A 98 10.42 -0.22 -12.84
C ALA A 98 9.45 0.95 -12.91
N TRP A 99 10.00 2.16 -12.91
CA TRP A 99 9.28 3.39 -13.13
C TRP A 99 9.36 3.76 -14.60
N ILE A 100 8.26 3.56 -15.34
CA ILE A 100 8.17 3.82 -16.77
C ILE A 100 7.34 5.08 -17.00
N ARG A 101 7.93 6.08 -17.66
CA ARG A 101 7.19 7.24 -18.15
C ARG A 101 6.52 6.88 -19.47
N TRP A 102 5.20 7.00 -19.53
CA TRP A 102 4.41 6.68 -20.72
C TRP A 102 3.12 7.51 -20.73
N GLN A 103 2.72 8.01 -21.91
CA GLN A 103 1.56 8.91 -22.08
C GLN A 103 1.58 10.11 -21.13
N GLY A 104 2.77 10.62 -20.80
CA GLY A 104 2.93 11.78 -19.93
C GLY A 104 2.67 11.54 -18.45
N SER A 105 2.54 10.28 -18.01
CA SER A 105 2.49 9.85 -16.61
C SER A 105 3.64 8.89 -16.30
N THR A 106 4.02 8.75 -15.03
CA THR A 106 5.00 7.74 -14.59
C THR A 106 4.28 6.60 -13.89
N TRP A 107 4.51 5.39 -14.37
CA TRP A 107 3.88 4.17 -13.88
C TRP A 107 4.91 3.30 -13.17
N ALA A 108 4.60 2.82 -11.98
CA ALA A 108 5.40 1.81 -11.29
C ALA A 108 4.87 0.43 -11.66
N VAL A 109 5.73 -0.41 -12.23
CA VAL A 109 5.35 -1.76 -12.67
C VAL A 109 6.29 -2.81 -12.12
N ARG A 110 5.74 -3.98 -11.80
CA ARG A 110 6.47 -5.18 -11.37
C ARG A 110 6.38 -6.27 -12.43
N GLU A 111 7.24 -7.28 -12.33
CA GLU A 111 7.12 -8.50 -13.14
C GLU A 111 5.72 -9.12 -12.98
N GLY A 112 5.13 -9.52 -14.10
CA GLY A 112 3.76 -10.04 -14.17
C GLY A 112 2.67 -8.96 -14.26
N GLN A 113 2.96 -7.69 -14.01
CA GLN A 113 1.98 -6.61 -14.17
C GLN A 113 1.86 -6.12 -15.61
N THR A 114 0.72 -5.52 -15.92
CA THR A 114 0.42 -4.99 -17.27
C THR A 114 0.46 -3.47 -17.29
N LEU A 115 1.16 -2.90 -18.26
CA LEU A 115 1.15 -1.47 -18.57
C LEU A 115 0.46 -1.26 -19.92
N GLY A 116 -0.82 -0.86 -19.86
CA GLY A 116 -1.68 -0.85 -21.06
C GLY A 116 -1.90 -2.27 -21.58
N ASN A 117 -1.61 -2.50 -22.86
CA ASN A 117 -1.68 -3.81 -23.52
C ASN A 117 -0.35 -4.58 -23.49
N VAL A 118 0.61 -4.14 -22.67
CA VAL A 118 1.96 -4.72 -22.56
C VAL A 118 2.12 -5.39 -21.21
N VAL A 119 2.47 -6.68 -21.19
CA VAL A 119 2.76 -7.43 -19.95
C VAL A 119 4.25 -7.35 -19.66
N ILE A 120 4.63 -6.95 -18.44
CA ILE A 120 6.01 -6.95 -17.99
C ILE A 120 6.40 -8.39 -17.64
N GLN A 121 7.33 -8.98 -18.39
CA GLN A 121 7.77 -10.36 -18.19
C GLN A 121 8.98 -10.44 -17.25
N ARG A 122 9.94 -9.53 -17.42
CA ARG A 122 11.17 -9.52 -16.63
C ARG A 122 11.73 -8.11 -16.52
N ILE A 123 12.30 -7.78 -15.37
CA ILE A 123 12.96 -6.50 -15.08
C ILE A 123 14.41 -6.80 -14.71
N ASP A 124 15.36 -6.38 -15.53
CA ASP A 124 16.80 -6.53 -15.26
C ASP A 124 17.42 -5.18 -14.82
N PRO A 125 17.62 -4.96 -13.51
CA PRO A 125 18.20 -3.72 -12.98
C PRO A 125 19.68 -3.54 -13.37
N THR A 126 20.41 -4.61 -13.65
CA THR A 126 21.85 -4.54 -13.98
C THR A 126 22.07 -3.95 -15.35
N THR A 127 21.24 -4.33 -16.33
CA THR A 127 21.32 -3.81 -17.70
C THR A 127 20.35 -2.67 -17.98
N ARG A 128 19.52 -2.29 -17.00
CA ARG A 128 18.41 -1.33 -17.12
C ARG A 128 17.48 -1.70 -18.29
N THR A 129 17.12 -2.97 -18.40
CA THR A 129 16.25 -3.45 -19.46
C THR A 129 14.98 -4.09 -18.91
N ILE A 130 13.88 -3.90 -19.62
CA ILE A 130 12.58 -4.49 -19.25
C ILE A 130 12.10 -5.32 -20.43
N ILE A 131 11.95 -6.61 -20.22
CA ILE A 131 11.40 -7.53 -21.21
C ILE A 131 9.90 -7.52 -21.04
N THR A 132 9.18 -7.20 -22.12
CA THR A 132 7.74 -7.14 -22.14
C THR A 132 7.16 -7.98 -23.27
N SER A 133 5.86 -8.28 -23.22
CA SER A 133 5.16 -9.02 -24.29
C SER A 133 5.22 -8.32 -25.65
N ALA A 134 5.47 -7.01 -25.69
CA ALA A 134 5.58 -6.23 -26.92
C ALA A 134 7.05 -5.96 -27.34
N GLY A 135 8.03 -6.49 -26.61
CA GLY A 135 9.46 -6.33 -26.88
C GLY A 135 10.25 -5.83 -25.68
N THR A 136 11.53 -5.49 -25.90
CA THR A 136 12.42 -5.03 -24.84
C THR A 136 12.47 -3.50 -24.78
N LEU A 137 12.26 -2.93 -23.59
CA LEU A 137 12.47 -1.53 -23.30
C LEU A 137 13.89 -1.31 -22.74
N ARG A 138 14.55 -0.23 -23.16
CA ARG A 138 15.89 0.18 -22.74
C ARG A 138 15.93 1.68 -22.44
#